data_AF-A0A2T6B8S0-F1
#
_entry.id   AF-A0A2T6B8S0-F1
#
_cell.length_a   1.000
_cell.length_b   1.000
_cell.length_c   1.000
_cell.angle_alpha   90.00
_cell.angle_beta   90.00
_cell.angle_gamma   90.00
#
_symmetry.space_group_name_H-M   'P 1'
#
loop_
_entity.id
_entity.type
_entity.pdbx_description
1 polymer ?
#
loop_
_entity_poly.entity_id
_entity_poly.type
_entity_poly.pdbx_seq_one_letter_code
_entity_poly.pdbx_strand_id
1 'polypeptide(L)'
;MRAAEILERVLAIEVGAARIEGALLADPDLGRVWRAQAALTEACRSVGMEDISVQEGDLATRPLRVDPDEGETARGVWLAGETLRILLSPGDLVADPERAVRRCLGAGVRPDGSEGPMPEAEPDLVAAISTAMRDAPGPLIGALRAALTMRTLTGSASPSAERLLFLCADHAIRGGRAGREMTDPLPEGLGLTAGPGEPRWVLLPATALTSGGFRVWSPGSPNGLASLLDGMRDEVGRGLGALPTLRRWREFALVSGADRHGKSRMRDLVRLLMSRPIVTGQIVAEEIGVTPRGALNLIGEAADAGLLEELTRRRSYRAWAISPVAARIRHRTVARGMRGRPGRAAQSRAEGTDLTTDQGEARAPAPRDRSGEEAALAELDSALAEADRLLERYRPR
;
A
#
# COMPACT_ATOMS: atom_id res chain seq x y z
N MET A 1 -23.54 -3.81 -16.91
CA MET A 1 -22.50 -3.26 -17.81
C MET A 1 -22.52 -4.09 -19.09
N ARG A 2 -22.56 -3.44 -20.27
CA ARG A 2 -22.58 -4.15 -21.55
C ARG A 2 -21.19 -4.70 -21.87
N ALA A 3 -21.10 -5.77 -22.67
CA ALA A 3 -19.81 -6.38 -23.02
C ALA A 3 -18.82 -5.39 -23.68
N ALA A 4 -19.32 -4.50 -24.54
CA ALA A 4 -18.50 -3.45 -25.17
C ALA A 4 -17.90 -2.49 -24.12
N GLU A 5 -18.69 -2.07 -23.14
CA GLU A 5 -18.23 -1.18 -22.05
C GLU A 5 -17.17 -1.82 -21.15
N ILE A 6 -17.22 -3.14 -20.97
CA ILE A 6 -16.19 -3.91 -20.26
C ILE A 6 -14.90 -3.91 -21.07
N LEU A 7 -15.01 -4.22 -22.36
CA LEU A 7 -13.86 -4.30 -23.25
C LEU A 7 -13.13 -2.95 -23.36
N GLU A 8 -13.87 -1.85 -23.50
CA GLU A 8 -13.29 -0.50 -23.52
C GLU A 8 -12.52 -0.18 -22.23
N ARG A 9 -13.07 -0.53 -21.06
CA ARG A 9 -12.39 -0.35 -19.76
C ARG A 9 -11.12 -1.18 -19.68
N VAL A 10 -11.20 -2.46 -20.04
CA VAL A 10 -10.05 -3.38 -20.05
C VAL A 10 -8.95 -2.84 -20.96
N LEU A 11 -9.28 -2.44 -22.19
CA LEU A 11 -8.32 -1.87 -23.13
C LEU A 11 -7.68 -0.59 -22.60
N ALA A 12 -8.46 0.32 -22.01
CA ALA A 12 -7.92 1.55 -21.43
C ALA A 12 -6.93 1.27 -20.29
N ILE A 13 -7.23 0.31 -19.42
CA ILE A 13 -6.35 -0.10 -18.32
C ILE A 13 -5.08 -0.74 -18.87
N GLU A 14 -5.18 -1.68 -19.82
CA GLU A 14 -4.03 -2.37 -20.39
C GLU A 14 -3.10 -1.41 -21.13
N VAL A 15 -3.63 -0.50 -21.93
CA VAL A 15 -2.83 0.54 -22.61
C VAL A 15 -2.14 1.44 -21.60
N GLY A 16 -2.84 1.87 -20.55
CA GLY A 16 -2.24 2.70 -19.50
C GLY A 16 -1.17 1.94 -18.71
N ALA A 17 -1.42 0.68 -18.37
CA ALA A 17 -0.47 -0.19 -17.66
C ALA A 17 0.78 -0.46 -18.50
N ALA A 18 0.63 -0.73 -19.80
CA ALA A 18 1.76 -0.90 -20.73
C ALA A 18 2.61 0.37 -20.84
N ARG A 19 1.99 1.56 -20.77
CA ARG A 19 2.73 2.84 -20.75
C ARG A 19 3.52 3.02 -19.46
N ILE A 20 2.96 2.64 -18.30
CA ILE A 20 3.71 2.63 -17.04
C ILE A 20 4.86 1.64 -17.16
N GLU A 21 4.59 0.39 -17.54
CA GLU A 21 5.61 -0.65 -17.69
C GLU A 21 6.74 -0.20 -18.61
N GLY A 22 6.44 0.27 -19.83
CA GLY A 22 7.45 0.75 -20.76
C GLY A 22 8.28 1.90 -20.21
N ALA A 23 7.66 2.82 -19.46
CA ALA A 23 8.37 3.91 -18.78
C ALA A 23 9.32 3.41 -17.67
N LEU A 24 8.95 2.35 -16.94
CA LEU A 24 9.78 1.76 -15.88
C LEU A 24 10.85 0.81 -16.43
N LEU A 25 10.64 0.21 -17.61
CA LEU A 25 11.66 -0.58 -18.30
C LEU A 25 12.72 0.29 -18.96
N ALA A 26 12.33 1.46 -19.48
CA ALA A 26 13.26 2.42 -20.04
C ALA A 26 14.19 3.06 -18.98
N ASP A 27 13.74 3.13 -17.72
CA ASP A 27 14.50 3.65 -16.60
C ASP A 27 14.31 2.75 -15.35
N PRO A 28 15.17 1.72 -15.17
CA PRO A 28 15.03 0.77 -14.07
C PRO A 28 15.14 1.38 -12.66
N ASP A 29 15.93 2.45 -12.50
CA ASP A 29 16.02 3.18 -11.23
C ASP A 29 14.69 3.84 -10.87
N LEU A 30 14.07 4.52 -11.85
CA LEU A 30 12.73 5.05 -11.73
C LEU A 30 11.72 3.93 -11.40
N GLY A 31 11.87 2.78 -12.05
CA GLY A 31 11.14 1.55 -11.78
C GLY A 31 11.18 1.14 -10.31
N ARG A 32 12.38 1.08 -9.72
CA ARG A 32 12.57 0.71 -8.31
C ARG A 32 11.94 1.72 -7.37
N VAL A 33 12.14 3.01 -7.61
CA VAL A 33 11.56 4.09 -6.79
C VAL A 33 10.03 4.10 -6.85
N TRP A 34 9.45 3.96 -8.04
CA TRP A 34 8.00 3.88 -8.21
C TRP A 34 7.43 2.65 -7.49
N ARG A 35 8.03 1.47 -7.68
CA ARG A 35 7.55 0.23 -7.06
C ARG A 35 7.69 0.24 -5.55
N ALA A 36 8.73 0.84 -4.99
CA ALA A 36 8.85 1.02 -3.56
C ALA A 36 7.67 1.80 -2.95
N GLN A 37 7.27 2.90 -3.61
CA GLN A 37 6.14 3.73 -3.19
C GLN A 37 4.80 3.02 -3.36
N ALA A 38 4.62 2.37 -4.50
CA ALA A 38 3.42 1.62 -4.84
C ALA A 38 3.25 0.44 -3.89
N ALA A 39 4.31 -0.32 -3.61
CA ALA A 39 4.29 -1.49 -2.75
C ALA A 39 3.91 -1.13 -1.31
N LEU A 40 4.51 -0.06 -0.78
CA LEU A 40 4.18 0.45 0.55
C LEU A 40 2.68 0.82 0.66
N THR A 41 2.17 1.53 -0.34
CA THR A 41 0.77 1.94 -0.38
C THR A 41 -0.16 0.72 -0.50
N GLU A 42 0.11 -0.14 -1.47
CA GLU A 42 -0.71 -1.31 -1.77
C GLU A 42 -0.73 -2.29 -0.59
N ALA A 43 0.39 -2.49 0.09
CA ALA A 43 0.45 -3.35 1.27
C ALA A 43 -0.46 -2.84 2.39
N CYS A 44 -0.35 -1.56 2.75
CA CYS A 44 -1.21 -0.96 3.77
C CYS A 44 -2.67 -0.97 3.37
N ARG A 45 -2.99 -0.69 2.09
CA ARG A 45 -4.38 -0.70 1.60
C ARG A 45 -4.95 -2.11 1.54
N SER A 46 -4.17 -3.11 1.17
CA SER A 46 -4.63 -4.49 1.13
C SER A 46 -5.00 -4.99 2.52
N VAL A 47 -4.20 -4.68 3.55
CA VAL A 47 -4.52 -5.02 4.95
C VAL A 47 -5.68 -4.16 5.47
N GLY A 48 -5.71 -2.87 5.15
CA GLY A 48 -6.80 -1.97 5.53
C GLY A 48 -8.17 -2.35 4.97
N MET A 49 -8.22 -3.11 3.87
CA MET A 49 -9.48 -3.65 3.33
C MET A 49 -10.05 -4.80 4.17
N GLU A 50 -9.26 -5.38 5.08
CA GLU A 50 -9.66 -6.45 6.00
C GLU A 50 -10.02 -5.89 7.39
N ASP A 51 -10.39 -4.61 7.45
CA ASP A 51 -10.72 -3.87 8.68
C ASP A 51 -9.57 -3.79 9.71
N ILE A 52 -8.33 -3.86 9.24
CA ILE A 52 -7.13 -3.73 10.08
C ILE A 52 -6.43 -2.42 9.79
N SER A 53 -6.42 -1.51 10.77
CA SER A 53 -5.84 -0.18 10.61
C SER A 53 -4.31 -0.22 10.53
N VAL A 54 -3.76 0.18 9.38
CA VAL A 54 -2.32 0.36 9.17
C VAL A 54 -2.07 1.51 8.19
N GLN A 55 -1.07 2.33 8.47
CA GLN A 55 -0.64 3.44 7.60
C GLN A 55 0.78 3.20 7.10
N GLU A 56 1.13 3.85 6.00
CA GLU A 56 2.47 3.77 5.40
C GLU A 56 3.56 4.22 6.38
N GLY A 57 3.27 5.24 7.20
CA GLY A 57 4.20 5.71 8.23
C GLY A 57 4.39 4.71 9.36
N ASP A 58 3.35 3.98 9.75
CA ASP A 58 3.46 2.93 10.75
C ASP A 58 4.28 1.76 10.20
N LEU A 59 4.00 1.33 8.97
CA LEU A 59 4.77 0.25 8.33
C LEU A 59 6.25 0.64 8.10
N ALA A 60 6.52 1.87 7.68
CA ALA A 60 7.87 2.34 7.38
C ALA A 60 8.69 2.71 8.63
N THR A 61 8.07 2.99 9.78
CA THR A 61 8.80 3.47 10.96
C THR A 61 8.62 2.62 12.21
N ARG A 62 7.55 1.81 12.33
CA ARG A 62 7.31 1.02 13.53
C ARG A 62 8.39 -0.02 13.80
N PRO A 63 8.97 -0.70 12.81
CA PRO A 63 10.08 -1.62 13.11
C PRO A 63 11.34 -0.93 13.64
N LEU A 64 11.38 0.40 13.52
CA LEU A 64 12.39 1.29 14.08
C LEU A 64 12.01 1.78 15.49
N ARG A 65 10.81 1.45 15.97
CA ARG A 65 10.24 1.84 17.26
C ARG A 65 10.19 0.62 18.17
N VAL A 66 10.83 0.73 19.33
CA VAL A 66 10.88 -0.32 20.37
C VAL A 66 9.58 -0.37 21.22
N ASP A 67 8.59 0.50 20.98
CA ASP A 67 7.40 0.60 21.83
C ASP A 67 6.35 -0.50 21.52
N PRO A 68 6.00 -1.36 22.50
CA PRO A 68 5.07 -2.48 22.34
C PRO A 68 3.57 -2.12 22.52
N ASP A 69 3.24 -0.88 22.90
CA ASP A 69 1.96 -0.54 23.56
C ASP A 69 0.69 -0.47 22.68
N GLU A 70 0.70 -0.93 21.43
CA GLU A 70 -0.52 -0.96 20.58
C GLU A 70 -0.62 -2.28 19.81
N GLY A 71 -1.37 -3.25 20.36
CA GLY A 71 -1.49 -4.61 19.82
C GLY A 71 -2.14 -4.70 18.43
N GLU A 72 -3.18 -3.91 18.15
CA GLU A 72 -3.87 -3.93 16.84
C GLU A 72 -2.99 -3.34 15.73
N THR A 73 -2.37 -2.18 15.99
CA THR A 73 -1.41 -1.56 15.08
C THR A 73 -0.17 -2.46 14.89
N ALA A 74 0.22 -3.29 15.87
CA ALA A 74 1.31 -4.28 15.73
C ALA A 74 0.92 -5.39 14.74
N ARG A 75 -0.27 -5.97 14.89
CA ARG A 75 -0.80 -6.98 13.96
C ARG A 75 -0.91 -6.44 12.54
N GLY A 76 -1.44 -5.23 12.37
CA GLY A 76 -1.56 -4.57 11.06
C GLY A 76 -0.20 -4.33 10.39
N VAL A 77 0.80 -3.86 11.14
CA VAL A 77 2.16 -3.67 10.61
C VAL A 77 2.81 -5.00 10.24
N TRP A 78 2.62 -6.06 11.04
CA TRP A 78 3.16 -7.38 10.71
C TRP A 78 2.54 -7.90 9.39
N LEU A 79 1.21 -7.93 9.29
CA LEU A 79 0.50 -8.38 8.07
C LEU A 79 0.86 -7.56 6.83
N ALA A 80 0.96 -6.23 6.99
CA ALA A 80 1.35 -5.35 5.90
C ALA A 80 2.83 -5.54 5.54
N GLY A 81 3.67 -5.90 6.50
CA GLY A 81 5.03 -6.37 6.29
C GLY A 81 5.08 -7.61 5.41
N GLU A 82 4.26 -8.63 5.70
CA GLU A 82 4.23 -9.87 4.89
C GLU A 82 3.76 -9.60 3.46
N THR A 83 2.74 -8.76 3.33
CA THR A 83 2.24 -8.29 2.04
C THR A 83 3.36 -7.53 1.28
N LEU A 84 4.06 -6.61 1.95
CA LEU A 84 5.17 -5.85 1.37
C LEU A 84 6.32 -6.76 0.91
N ARG A 85 6.66 -7.80 1.68
CA ARG A 85 7.71 -8.77 1.31
C ARG A 85 7.37 -9.49 0.01
N ILE A 86 6.11 -9.87 -0.18
CA ILE A 86 5.66 -10.48 -1.44
C ILE A 86 5.68 -9.45 -2.56
N LEU A 87 5.23 -8.21 -2.35
CA LEU A 87 5.27 -7.19 -3.39
C LEU A 87 6.71 -6.88 -3.87
N LEU A 88 7.69 -6.90 -2.98
CA LEU A 88 9.10 -6.66 -3.32
C LEU A 88 9.79 -7.90 -3.91
N SER A 89 9.27 -9.09 -3.63
CA SER A 89 9.74 -10.36 -4.20
C SER A 89 8.54 -11.29 -4.44
N PRO A 90 7.80 -11.11 -5.56
CA PRO A 90 6.54 -11.82 -5.79
C PRO A 90 6.72 -13.33 -6.00
N GLY A 91 7.93 -13.77 -6.34
CA GLY A 91 8.21 -15.15 -6.73
C GLY A 91 7.91 -15.37 -8.22
N ASP A 92 8.00 -16.64 -8.65
CA ASP A 92 7.82 -17.02 -10.05
C ASP A 92 6.62 -17.95 -10.19
N LEU A 93 5.47 -17.39 -10.59
CA LEU A 93 4.25 -18.18 -10.84
C LEU A 93 4.34 -19.05 -12.11
N VAL A 94 5.38 -18.92 -12.93
CA VAL A 94 5.56 -19.76 -14.12
C VAL A 94 6.43 -20.96 -13.78
N ALA A 95 7.54 -20.74 -13.08
CA ALA A 95 8.50 -21.79 -12.75
C ALA A 95 8.18 -22.54 -11.45
N ASP A 96 7.60 -21.87 -10.45
CA ASP A 96 7.29 -22.44 -9.13
C ASP A 96 5.92 -21.96 -8.62
N PRO A 97 4.82 -22.33 -9.33
CA PRO A 97 3.48 -21.83 -9.03
C PRO A 97 2.97 -22.28 -7.66
N GLU A 98 3.30 -23.50 -7.23
CA GLU A 98 2.90 -24.03 -5.92
C GLU A 98 3.43 -23.16 -4.77
N ARG A 99 4.72 -22.83 -4.80
CA ARG A 99 5.34 -21.99 -3.75
C ARG A 99 4.78 -20.57 -3.79
N ALA A 100 4.60 -19.99 -4.96
CA ALA A 100 4.06 -18.64 -5.08
C ALA A 100 2.61 -18.56 -4.53
N VAL A 101 1.76 -19.54 -4.85
CA VAL A 101 0.40 -19.65 -4.30
C VAL A 101 0.43 -19.84 -2.79
N ARG A 102 1.28 -20.74 -2.27
CA ARG A 102 1.45 -20.97 -0.82
C ARG A 102 1.87 -19.70 -0.07
N ARG A 103 2.77 -18.90 -0.65
CA ARG A 103 3.18 -17.60 -0.08
C ARG A 103 2.01 -16.60 -0.02
N CYS A 104 1.19 -16.53 -1.07
CA CYS A 104 0.02 -15.66 -1.09
C CYS A 104 -1.02 -16.08 -0.04
N LEU A 105 -1.27 -17.40 0.12
CA LEU A 105 -2.13 -17.93 1.17
C LEU A 105 -1.57 -17.62 2.57
N GLY A 106 -0.24 -17.74 2.75
CA GLY A 106 0.45 -17.46 4.01
C GLY A 106 0.43 -16.02 4.48
N ALA A 107 0.46 -15.07 3.55
CA ALA A 107 0.32 -13.64 3.87
C ALA A 107 -1.14 -13.16 3.89
N GLY A 108 -2.10 -14.03 3.55
CA GLY A 108 -3.52 -13.74 3.58
C GLY A 108 -4.00 -13.46 5.01
N VAL A 109 -4.91 -12.48 5.18
CA VAL A 109 -5.60 -12.25 6.44
C VAL A 109 -6.68 -13.33 6.54
N ARG A 110 -6.72 -14.00 7.70
CA ARG A 110 -7.73 -15.01 8.02
C ARG A 110 -8.85 -14.38 8.85
N PRO A 111 -10.14 -14.54 8.50
CA PRO A 111 -11.26 -13.85 9.15
C PRO A 111 -11.42 -14.18 10.63
N ASP A 112 -11.08 -15.39 11.01
CA ASP A 112 -11.19 -15.93 12.38
C ASP A 112 -9.94 -15.70 13.23
N GLY A 113 -8.88 -15.12 12.64
CA GLY A 113 -7.57 -15.04 13.27
C GLY A 113 -6.96 -16.41 13.59
N SER A 114 -7.45 -17.50 12.99
CA SER A 114 -6.95 -18.85 13.30
C SER A 114 -5.52 -19.03 12.81
N GLU A 115 -4.65 -19.42 13.73
CA GLU A 115 -3.34 -20.02 13.44
C GLU A 115 -3.54 -21.51 13.11
N GLY A 116 -4.31 -21.78 12.06
CA GLY A 116 -4.47 -23.14 11.52
C GLY A 116 -3.39 -23.46 10.50
N PRO A 117 -3.11 -24.75 10.20
CA PRO A 117 -2.25 -25.12 9.09
C PRO A 117 -2.71 -24.41 7.82
N MET A 118 -1.74 -24.02 7.01
CA MET A 118 -2.04 -23.36 5.76
C MET A 118 -2.79 -24.33 4.86
N PRO A 119 -3.86 -23.88 4.17
CA PRO A 119 -4.45 -24.71 3.14
C PRO A 119 -3.34 -25.07 2.16
N GLU A 120 -3.13 -26.36 1.94
CA GLU A 120 -2.22 -26.78 0.88
C GLU A 120 -2.78 -26.32 -0.46
N ALA A 121 -1.89 -25.89 -1.34
CA ALA A 121 -2.27 -25.53 -2.68
C ALA A 121 -2.57 -26.82 -3.45
N GLU A 122 -3.85 -27.16 -3.57
CA GLU A 122 -4.31 -28.33 -4.33
C GLU A 122 -3.68 -28.32 -5.74
N PRO A 123 -3.02 -29.41 -6.19
CA PRO A 123 -2.30 -29.43 -7.47
C PRO A 123 -3.17 -29.02 -8.66
N ASP A 124 -4.44 -29.43 -8.67
CA ASP A 124 -5.40 -29.09 -9.71
C ASP A 124 -5.71 -27.59 -9.77
N LEU A 125 -5.76 -26.93 -8.60
CA LEU A 125 -5.93 -25.49 -8.53
C LEU A 125 -4.71 -24.76 -9.10
N VAL A 126 -3.50 -25.21 -8.74
CA VAL A 126 -2.25 -24.63 -9.21
C VAL A 126 -2.14 -24.75 -10.73
N ALA A 127 -2.54 -25.90 -11.28
CA ALA A 127 -2.63 -26.11 -12.73
C ALA A 127 -3.69 -25.21 -13.38
N ALA A 128 -4.85 -25.02 -12.75
CA ALA A 128 -5.90 -24.13 -13.23
C ALA A 128 -5.45 -22.65 -13.24
N ILE A 129 -4.76 -22.18 -12.19
CA ILE A 129 -4.16 -20.84 -12.13
C ILE A 129 -3.15 -20.64 -13.26
N SER A 130 -2.25 -21.62 -13.44
CA SER A 130 -1.22 -21.58 -14.48
C SER A 130 -1.83 -21.53 -15.90
N THR A 131 -2.90 -22.29 -16.13
CA THR A 131 -3.65 -22.30 -17.40
C THR A 131 -4.36 -20.97 -17.61
N ALA A 132 -5.07 -20.48 -16.59
CA ALA A 132 -5.78 -19.21 -16.60
C ALA A 132 -4.88 -18.02 -16.97
N MET A 133 -3.64 -18.01 -16.49
CA MET A 133 -2.63 -17.00 -16.82
C MET A 133 -2.09 -17.16 -18.24
N ARG A 134 -1.78 -18.40 -18.66
CA ARG A 134 -1.21 -18.70 -19.98
C ARG A 134 -2.17 -18.34 -21.12
N ASP A 135 -3.45 -18.61 -20.93
CA ASP A 135 -4.49 -18.41 -21.95
C ASP A 135 -5.11 -17.01 -21.89
N ALA A 136 -4.55 -16.11 -21.08
CA ALA A 136 -5.05 -14.75 -20.95
C ALA A 136 -4.58 -13.85 -22.11
N PRO A 137 -5.45 -12.98 -22.64
CA PRO A 137 -5.09 -12.04 -23.70
C PRO A 137 -4.17 -10.89 -23.23
N GLY A 138 -3.99 -10.72 -21.92
CA GLY A 138 -3.17 -9.66 -21.35
C GLY A 138 -3.04 -9.77 -19.82
N PRO A 139 -2.12 -9.00 -19.20
CA PRO A 139 -1.84 -9.04 -17.76
C PRO A 139 -3.07 -8.82 -16.87
N LEU A 140 -3.95 -7.85 -17.17
CA LEU A 140 -5.13 -7.56 -16.34
C LEU A 140 -6.07 -8.76 -16.29
N ILE A 141 -6.36 -9.35 -17.45
CA ILE A 141 -7.28 -10.50 -17.55
C ILE A 141 -6.64 -11.74 -16.93
N GLY A 142 -5.35 -11.97 -17.14
CA GLY A 142 -4.65 -13.11 -16.55
C GLY A 142 -4.58 -13.02 -15.02
N ALA A 143 -4.27 -11.84 -14.50
CA ALA A 143 -4.28 -11.57 -13.06
C ALA A 143 -5.69 -11.74 -12.46
N LEU A 144 -6.72 -11.23 -13.14
CA LEU A 144 -8.11 -11.36 -12.69
C LEU A 144 -8.54 -12.83 -12.68
N ARG A 145 -8.23 -13.60 -13.73
CA ARG A 145 -8.57 -15.02 -13.79
C ARG A 145 -7.83 -15.81 -12.71
N ALA A 146 -6.53 -15.57 -12.49
CA ALA A 146 -5.76 -16.21 -11.43
C ALA A 146 -6.40 -15.99 -10.05
N ALA A 147 -6.77 -14.74 -9.75
CA ALA A 147 -7.42 -14.40 -8.48
C ALA A 147 -8.82 -15.04 -8.34
N LEU A 148 -9.62 -15.06 -9.41
CA LEU A 148 -10.93 -15.73 -9.42
C LEU A 148 -10.83 -17.25 -9.27
N THR A 149 -9.79 -17.86 -9.83
CA THR A 149 -9.49 -19.28 -9.63
C THR A 149 -9.09 -19.53 -8.17
N MET A 150 -8.24 -18.71 -7.57
CA MET A 150 -7.91 -18.85 -6.14
C MET A 150 -9.12 -18.67 -5.22
N ARG A 151 -10.03 -17.77 -5.58
CA ARG A 151 -11.29 -17.53 -4.83
C ARG A 151 -12.13 -18.80 -4.71
N THR A 152 -12.07 -19.73 -5.67
CA THR A 152 -12.80 -21.00 -5.55
C THR A 152 -12.23 -21.88 -4.45
N LEU A 153 -10.91 -21.85 -4.20
CA LEU A 153 -10.26 -22.57 -3.10
C LEU A 153 -10.56 -21.92 -1.76
N THR A 154 -10.39 -20.60 -1.66
CA THR A 154 -10.60 -19.88 -0.40
C THR A 154 -12.07 -19.80 -0.01
N GLY A 155 -13.00 -20.14 -0.92
CA GLY A 155 -14.43 -19.89 -0.72
C GLY A 155 -14.73 -18.40 -0.55
N SER A 156 -13.84 -17.51 -1.02
CA SER A 156 -13.84 -16.06 -0.72
C SER A 156 -13.49 -15.69 0.74
N ALA A 157 -12.94 -16.62 1.52
CA ALA A 157 -12.59 -16.39 2.92
C ALA A 157 -11.29 -15.61 3.11
N SER A 158 -10.46 -15.44 2.06
CA SER A 158 -9.24 -14.63 2.16
C SER A 158 -9.06 -13.69 0.96
N PRO A 159 -9.82 -12.59 0.91
CA PRO A 159 -9.74 -11.60 -0.17
C PRO A 159 -8.33 -10.99 -0.34
N SER A 160 -7.56 -10.87 0.74
CA SER A 160 -6.19 -10.34 0.67
C SER A 160 -5.21 -11.30 -0.02
N ALA A 161 -5.37 -12.62 0.16
CA ALA A 161 -4.60 -13.62 -0.57
C ALA A 161 -4.91 -13.58 -2.08
N GLU A 162 -6.18 -13.40 -2.44
CA GLU A 162 -6.63 -13.25 -3.83
C GLU A 162 -6.01 -12.01 -4.50
N ARG A 163 -5.97 -10.87 -3.78
CA ARG A 163 -5.30 -9.64 -4.27
C ARG A 163 -3.79 -9.83 -4.43
N LEU A 164 -3.15 -10.53 -3.50
CA LEU A 164 -1.73 -10.87 -3.61
C LEU A 164 -1.45 -11.74 -4.84
N LEU A 165 -2.27 -12.76 -5.08
CA LEU A 165 -2.12 -13.61 -6.26
C LEU A 165 -2.35 -12.82 -7.55
N PHE A 166 -3.33 -11.91 -7.58
CA PHE A 166 -3.53 -10.98 -8.70
C PHE A 166 -2.22 -10.23 -9.03
N LEU A 167 -1.57 -9.63 -8.02
CA LEU A 167 -0.32 -8.89 -8.18
C LEU A 167 0.84 -9.79 -8.64
N CYS A 168 0.96 -10.99 -8.08
CA CYS A 168 1.96 -11.97 -8.50
C CYS A 168 1.73 -12.41 -9.96
N ALA A 169 0.48 -12.57 -10.39
CA ALA A 169 0.15 -12.92 -11.76
C ALA A 169 0.44 -11.77 -12.74
N ASP A 170 0.12 -10.52 -12.38
CA ASP A 170 0.51 -9.32 -13.15
C ASP A 170 2.04 -9.24 -13.31
N HIS A 171 2.79 -9.53 -12.24
CA HIS A 171 4.26 -9.63 -12.29
C HIS A 171 4.74 -10.71 -13.26
N ALA A 172 4.23 -11.93 -13.14
CA ALA A 172 4.68 -13.07 -13.92
C ALA A 172 4.38 -12.92 -15.41
N ILE A 173 3.18 -12.46 -15.77
CA ILE A 173 2.78 -12.27 -17.18
C ILE A 173 3.64 -11.20 -17.86
N ARG A 174 4.10 -10.19 -17.11
CA ARG A 174 5.05 -9.15 -17.59
C ARG A 174 6.50 -9.64 -17.67
N GLY A 175 6.73 -10.95 -17.62
CA GLY A 175 8.07 -11.56 -17.66
C GLY A 175 8.85 -11.38 -16.36
N GLY A 176 8.16 -11.18 -15.25
CA GLY A 176 8.73 -11.21 -13.92
C GLY A 176 9.35 -12.58 -13.62
N ARG A 177 10.54 -12.59 -13.03
CA ARG A 177 11.21 -13.81 -12.56
C ARG A 177 11.34 -13.77 -11.05
N ALA A 178 11.50 -14.94 -10.44
CA ALA A 178 11.86 -15.01 -9.03
C ALA A 178 13.11 -14.17 -8.76
N GLY A 179 12.97 -13.14 -7.92
CA GLY A 179 14.10 -12.48 -7.29
C GLY A 179 14.71 -13.35 -6.20
N ARG A 180 15.82 -12.88 -5.61
CA ARG A 180 16.31 -13.47 -4.35
C ARG A 180 15.18 -13.35 -3.33
N GLU A 181 14.80 -14.47 -2.72
CA GLU A 181 13.79 -14.44 -1.67
C GLU A 181 14.34 -13.67 -0.47
N MET A 182 13.50 -12.79 0.07
CA MET A 182 13.81 -12.11 1.32
C MET A 182 13.47 -13.09 2.45
N THR A 183 14.47 -13.92 2.81
CA THR A 183 14.37 -14.97 3.84
C THR A 183 14.62 -14.44 5.25
N ASP A 184 15.35 -13.33 5.37
CA ASP A 184 15.60 -12.72 6.67
C ASP A 184 14.36 -11.93 7.15
N PRO A 185 14.05 -11.94 8.46
CA PRO A 185 13.11 -10.97 9.02
C PRO A 185 13.59 -9.59 8.60
N LEU A 186 12.67 -8.76 8.10
CA LEU A 186 13.02 -7.44 7.56
C LEU A 186 14.02 -6.75 8.49
N PRO A 187 15.30 -6.54 8.07
CA PRO A 187 16.28 -5.91 8.92
C PRO A 187 15.73 -4.54 9.29
N GLU A 188 15.49 -4.32 10.59
CA GLU A 188 14.97 -3.04 11.10
C GLU A 188 13.68 -2.62 10.37
N GLY A 189 12.84 -3.59 10.00
CA GLY A 189 11.57 -3.49 9.27
C GLY A 189 11.40 -2.37 8.23
N LEU A 190 12.43 -2.22 7.42
CA LEU A 190 12.36 -1.49 6.18
C LEU A 190 12.51 -2.50 5.04
N GLY A 191 11.49 -3.27 4.67
CA GLY A 191 11.60 -4.16 3.49
C GLY A 191 12.04 -3.44 2.21
N LEU A 192 11.85 -2.12 2.16
CA LEU A 192 12.36 -1.20 1.14
C LEU A 192 13.89 -0.99 1.17
N THR A 193 14.61 -1.46 2.19
CA THR A 193 16.09 -1.47 2.27
C THR A 193 16.68 -2.79 1.78
N ALA A 194 15.92 -3.87 1.70
CA ALA A 194 16.42 -5.11 1.12
C ALA A 194 16.38 -4.97 -0.40
N GLY A 195 17.52 -5.12 -1.06
CA GLY A 195 17.62 -5.08 -2.52
C GLY A 195 16.59 -6.05 -3.13
N PRO A 196 15.57 -5.55 -3.84
CA PRO A 196 14.43 -6.37 -4.21
C PRO A 196 14.82 -7.37 -5.30
N GLY A 197 13.94 -8.35 -5.56
CA GLY A 197 13.83 -8.85 -6.93
C GLY A 197 13.59 -7.68 -7.90
N GLU A 198 13.50 -7.92 -9.19
CA GLU A 198 13.00 -6.88 -10.10
C GLU A 198 11.49 -7.08 -10.28
N PRO A 199 10.61 -6.62 -9.34
CA PRO A 199 9.19 -6.75 -9.53
C PRO A 199 8.80 -6.02 -10.81
N ARG A 200 7.78 -6.55 -11.47
CA ARG A 200 7.30 -6.07 -12.78
C ARG A 200 5.84 -5.67 -12.77
N TRP A 201 5.11 -6.03 -11.73
CA TRP A 201 3.73 -5.61 -11.55
C TRP A 201 3.61 -4.08 -11.60
N VAL A 202 2.45 -3.63 -12.07
CA VAL A 202 2.06 -2.21 -12.16
C VAL A 202 0.59 -2.00 -11.79
N LEU A 203 -0.22 -3.07 -11.72
CA LEU A 203 -1.64 -2.99 -11.37
C LEU A 203 -1.82 -3.13 -9.85
N LEU A 204 -2.52 -2.19 -9.22
CA LEU A 204 -2.62 -2.05 -7.76
C LEU A 204 -4.08 -2.19 -7.27
N PRO A 205 -4.59 -3.41 -7.06
CA PRO A 205 -6.00 -3.66 -6.81
C PRO A 205 -6.54 -3.02 -5.52
N ALA A 206 -5.81 -3.07 -4.41
CA ALA A 206 -6.27 -2.48 -3.16
C ALA A 206 -6.26 -0.94 -3.24
N THR A 207 -5.24 -0.37 -3.89
CA THR A 207 -5.14 1.07 -4.10
C THR A 207 -6.25 1.57 -5.03
N ALA A 208 -6.56 0.84 -6.10
CA ALA A 208 -7.67 1.11 -7.02
C ALA A 208 -9.04 1.14 -6.30
N LEU A 209 -9.24 0.23 -5.36
CA LEU A 209 -10.50 0.10 -4.61
C LEU A 209 -10.62 1.04 -3.41
N THR A 210 -9.58 1.78 -3.05
CA THR A 210 -9.58 2.60 -1.81
C THR A 210 -9.21 4.07 -2.00
N SER A 211 -8.64 4.46 -3.14
CA SER A 211 -8.13 5.82 -3.33
C SER A 211 -9.20 6.87 -3.62
N GLY A 212 -10.34 6.47 -4.19
CA GLY A 212 -11.49 7.34 -4.52
C GLY A 212 -12.72 7.10 -3.62
N GLY A 213 -12.53 6.43 -2.49
CA GLY A 213 -13.61 5.85 -1.69
C GLY A 213 -13.43 4.34 -1.55
N PHE A 214 -13.89 3.78 -0.43
CA PHE A 214 -13.76 2.36 -0.13
C PHE A 214 -14.74 1.53 -0.98
N ARG A 215 -14.23 0.48 -1.62
CA ARG A 215 -14.98 -0.50 -2.40
C ARG A 215 -14.50 -1.91 -2.03
N VAL A 216 -15.43 -2.84 -1.87
CA VAL A 216 -15.12 -4.21 -1.46
C VAL A 216 -14.48 -4.99 -2.61
N TRP A 217 -13.48 -5.81 -2.30
CA TRP A 217 -12.94 -6.79 -3.23
C TRP A 217 -14.00 -7.86 -3.54
N SER A 218 -14.61 -7.76 -4.72
CA SER A 218 -15.66 -8.70 -5.16
C SER A 218 -15.64 -8.92 -6.69
N PRO A 219 -14.47 -9.25 -7.28
CA PRO A 219 -14.31 -9.33 -8.73
C PRO A 219 -15.22 -10.36 -9.43
N GLY A 220 -15.75 -11.34 -8.68
CA GLY A 220 -16.69 -12.33 -9.21
C GLY A 220 -18.12 -11.81 -9.39
N SER A 221 -18.46 -10.64 -8.85
CA SER A 221 -19.77 -10.01 -9.04
C SER A 221 -19.72 -8.95 -10.15
N PRO A 222 -20.80 -8.74 -10.92
CA PRO A 222 -20.82 -7.70 -11.96
C PRO A 222 -20.50 -6.29 -11.44
N ASN A 223 -21.03 -5.93 -10.26
CA ASN A 223 -20.81 -4.61 -9.64
C ASN A 223 -19.39 -4.48 -9.06
N GLY A 224 -18.87 -5.54 -8.45
CA GLY A 224 -17.50 -5.57 -7.95
C GLY A 224 -16.47 -5.52 -9.07
N LEU A 225 -16.72 -6.21 -10.18
CA LEU A 225 -15.89 -6.11 -11.39
C LEU A 225 -15.90 -4.69 -11.96
N ALA A 226 -17.08 -4.07 -12.11
CA ALA A 226 -17.19 -2.69 -12.58
C ALA A 226 -16.40 -1.72 -11.68
N SER A 227 -16.59 -1.85 -10.37
CA SER A 227 -15.90 -1.08 -9.34
C SER A 227 -14.37 -1.22 -9.42
N LEU A 228 -13.88 -2.45 -9.62
CA LEU A 228 -12.46 -2.72 -9.78
C LEU A 228 -11.91 -2.12 -11.06
N LEU A 229 -12.60 -2.27 -12.20
CA LEU A 229 -12.15 -1.72 -13.48
C LEU A 229 -12.11 -0.19 -13.46
N ASP A 230 -13.14 0.46 -12.93
CA ASP A 230 -13.18 1.92 -12.80
C ASP A 230 -12.06 2.41 -11.87
N GLY A 231 -11.90 1.77 -10.71
CA GLY A 231 -10.81 2.08 -9.78
C GLY A 231 -9.42 1.87 -10.38
N MET A 232 -9.23 0.80 -11.15
CA MET A 232 -7.96 0.49 -11.82
C MET A 232 -7.63 1.51 -12.90
N ARG A 233 -8.62 1.93 -13.69
CA ARG A 233 -8.44 2.99 -14.69
C ARG A 233 -7.96 4.28 -14.05
N ASP A 234 -8.58 4.68 -12.95
CA ASP A 234 -8.20 5.89 -12.21
C ASP A 234 -6.81 5.75 -11.57
N GLU A 235 -6.49 4.57 -11.03
CA GLU A 235 -5.18 4.29 -10.43
C GLU A 235 -4.06 4.33 -11.47
N VAL A 236 -4.24 3.69 -12.63
CA VAL A 236 -3.28 3.74 -13.73
C VAL A 236 -3.10 5.18 -14.23
N GLY A 237 -4.18 5.96 -14.32
CA GLY A 237 -4.12 7.39 -14.65
C GLY A 237 -3.27 8.18 -13.64
N ARG A 238 -3.47 7.97 -12.34
CA ARG A 238 -2.67 8.59 -11.28
C ARG A 238 -1.21 8.12 -11.31
N GLY A 239 -0.97 6.84 -11.57
CA GLY A 239 0.36 6.27 -11.75
C GLY A 239 1.13 6.96 -12.87
N LEU A 240 0.51 7.11 -14.06
CA LEU A 240 1.09 7.84 -15.19
C LEU A 240 1.37 9.31 -14.85
N GLY A 241 0.44 9.98 -14.15
CA GLY A 241 0.59 11.37 -13.72
C GLY A 241 1.72 11.59 -12.72
N ALA A 242 2.10 10.56 -11.94
CA ALA A 242 3.18 10.64 -10.96
C ALA A 242 4.59 10.48 -11.57
N LEU A 243 4.71 9.82 -12.74
CA LEU A 243 6.01 9.52 -13.35
C LEU A 243 6.89 10.75 -13.63
N PRO A 244 6.37 11.87 -14.18
CA PRO A 244 7.19 13.05 -14.43
C PRO A 244 7.83 13.63 -13.16
N THR A 245 7.12 13.60 -12.03
CA THR A 245 7.64 14.09 -10.75
C THR A 245 8.79 13.20 -10.25
N LEU A 246 8.65 11.88 -10.36
CA LEU A 246 9.70 10.94 -9.98
C LEU A 246 10.93 11.03 -10.90
N ARG A 247 10.72 11.22 -12.21
CA ARG A 247 11.80 11.46 -13.17
C ARG A 247 12.59 12.71 -12.83
N ARG A 248 11.91 13.84 -12.58
CA ARG A 248 12.57 15.08 -12.17
C ARG A 248 13.39 14.92 -10.89
N TRP A 249 12.85 14.23 -9.88
CA TRP A 249 13.59 13.95 -8.66
C TRP A 249 14.84 13.10 -8.95
N ARG A 250 14.71 12.07 -9.79
CA ARG A 250 15.85 11.21 -10.17
C ARG A 250 16.93 12.00 -10.92
N GLU A 251 16.55 12.78 -11.92
CA GLU A 251 17.46 13.63 -12.70
C GLU A 251 18.20 14.60 -11.77
N PHE A 252 17.46 15.25 -10.87
CA PHE A 252 18.04 16.11 -9.84
C PHE A 252 19.02 15.36 -8.93
N ALA A 253 18.66 14.16 -8.46
CA ALA A 253 19.55 13.33 -7.64
C ALA A 253 20.85 12.97 -8.38
N LEU A 254 20.77 12.60 -9.65
CA LEU A 254 21.95 12.28 -10.46
C LEU A 254 22.86 13.50 -10.67
N VAL A 255 22.28 14.68 -10.90
CA VAL A 255 23.04 15.94 -11.00
C VAL A 255 23.70 16.28 -9.66
N SER A 256 23.00 16.15 -8.54
CA SER A 256 23.56 16.38 -7.20
C SER A 256 24.66 15.37 -6.84
N GLY A 257 24.60 14.14 -7.36
CA GLY A 257 25.67 13.15 -7.26
C GLY A 257 26.85 13.41 -8.21
N ALA A 258 26.65 14.26 -9.22
CA ALA A 258 27.63 14.59 -10.25
C ALA A 258 28.26 15.96 -9.98
N ASP A 259 29.10 16.07 -8.94
CA ASP A 259 29.87 17.29 -8.67
C ASP A 259 31.39 17.16 -8.91
N ARG A 260 32.02 18.32 -9.16
CA ARG A 260 33.22 18.61 -10.01
C ARG A 260 34.56 17.92 -9.67
N HIS A 261 34.64 17.13 -8.61
CA HIS A 261 35.85 16.40 -8.23
C HIS A 261 35.53 14.92 -8.04
N GLY A 262 36.14 14.06 -8.86
CA GLY A 262 35.81 12.64 -9.05
C GLY A 262 35.89 11.70 -7.84
N LYS A 263 35.95 12.22 -6.61
CA LYS A 263 36.02 11.47 -5.34
C LYS A 263 34.79 11.65 -4.43
N SER A 264 33.73 12.36 -4.84
CA SER A 264 32.55 12.56 -3.99
C SER A 264 31.81 11.24 -3.71
N ARG A 265 31.61 10.92 -2.43
CA ARG A 265 30.78 9.79 -1.96
C ARG A 265 29.28 10.06 -2.12
N MET A 266 28.89 11.29 -2.48
CA MET A 266 27.50 11.63 -2.81
C MET A 266 27.00 10.80 -4.00
N ARG A 267 27.86 10.55 -5.00
CA ARG A 267 27.50 9.67 -6.14
C ARG A 267 27.15 8.26 -5.69
N ASP A 268 27.90 7.72 -4.73
CA ASP A 268 27.68 6.37 -4.21
C ASP A 268 26.37 6.34 -3.39
N LEU A 269 26.09 7.39 -2.61
CA LEU A 269 24.82 7.55 -1.91
C LEU A 269 23.64 7.63 -2.89
N VAL A 270 23.72 8.43 -3.95
CA VAL A 270 22.64 8.54 -4.94
C VAL A 270 22.35 7.18 -5.60
N ARG A 271 23.38 6.41 -5.94
CA ARG A 271 23.21 5.04 -6.47
C ARG A 271 22.51 4.13 -5.48
N LEU A 272 22.91 4.18 -4.20
CA LEU A 272 22.26 3.43 -3.13
C LEU A 272 20.77 3.82 -2.99
N LEU A 273 20.43 5.10 -3.09
CA LEU A 273 19.06 5.58 -2.96
C LEU A 273 18.12 5.12 -4.09
N MET A 274 18.66 4.78 -5.26
CA MET A 274 17.86 4.21 -6.36
C MET A 274 17.46 2.75 -6.11
N SER A 275 18.22 2.02 -5.29
CA SER A 275 17.90 0.64 -4.90
C SER A 275 17.26 0.54 -3.52
N ARG A 276 17.57 1.48 -2.63
CA ARG A 276 17.09 1.56 -1.24
C ARG A 276 16.55 2.97 -0.97
N PRO A 277 15.27 3.23 -1.28
CA PRO A 277 14.68 4.55 -1.14
C PRO A 277 14.44 5.00 0.31
N ILE A 278 14.66 4.11 1.28
CA ILE A 278 14.72 4.42 2.70
C ILE A 278 16.06 3.89 3.22
N VAL A 279 16.79 4.68 4.00
CA VAL A 279 18.12 4.35 4.52
C VAL A 279 18.30 4.80 5.97
N THR A 280 19.25 4.19 6.64
CA THR A 280 19.70 4.54 8.00
C THR A 280 21.18 4.90 7.94
N GLY A 281 21.70 5.58 8.97
CA GLY A 281 23.13 5.89 9.05
C GLY A 281 24.01 4.64 8.98
N GLN A 282 23.55 3.53 9.58
CA GLN A 282 24.24 2.24 9.54
C GLN A 282 24.26 1.65 8.13
N ILE A 283 23.12 1.59 7.45
CA ILE A 283 23.04 1.09 6.06
C ILE A 283 23.97 1.88 5.14
N VAL A 284 23.99 3.21 5.27
CA VAL A 284 24.86 4.08 4.46
C VAL A 284 26.34 3.83 4.78
N ALA A 285 26.69 3.67 6.04
CA ALA A 285 28.07 3.39 6.46
C ALA A 285 28.58 2.06 5.90
N GLU A 286 27.78 1.00 6.03
CA GLU A 286 28.10 -0.36 5.58
C GLU A 286 28.20 -0.45 4.06
N GLU A 287 27.19 0.02 3.32
CA GLU A 287 27.11 -0.14 1.86
C GLU A 287 28.10 0.75 1.10
N ILE A 288 28.40 1.95 1.61
CA ILE A 288 29.35 2.87 0.96
C ILE A 288 30.78 2.64 1.47
N GLY A 289 30.95 1.98 2.63
CA GLY A 289 32.26 1.76 3.26
C GLY A 289 32.83 3.04 3.87
N VAL A 290 32.02 3.80 4.60
CA VAL A 290 32.42 5.02 5.30
C VAL A 290 32.21 4.88 6.81
N THR A 291 32.82 5.75 7.61
CA THR A 291 32.60 5.75 9.06
C THR A 291 31.14 6.13 9.38
N PRO A 292 30.57 5.72 10.53
CA PRO A 292 29.22 6.13 10.94
C PRO A 292 29.02 7.65 10.94
N ARG A 293 30.04 8.41 11.36
CA ARG A 293 30.02 9.88 11.28
C ARG A 293 30.04 10.38 9.83
N GLY A 294 30.84 9.76 8.97
CA GLY A 294 30.87 10.08 7.54
C GLY A 294 29.52 9.82 6.86
N ALA A 295 28.85 8.71 7.20
CA ALA A 295 27.51 8.40 6.72
C ALA A 295 26.48 9.48 7.12
N LEU A 296 26.48 9.90 8.38
CA LEU A 296 25.58 10.96 8.86
C LEU A 296 25.85 12.32 8.19
N ASN A 297 27.11 12.65 7.92
CA ASN A 297 27.46 13.87 7.18
C ASN A 297 26.93 13.80 5.74
N LEU A 298 27.13 12.69 5.04
CA LEU A 298 26.63 12.49 3.68
C LEU A 298 25.10 12.55 3.60
N ILE A 299 24.42 11.95 4.60
CA ILE A 299 22.96 12.03 4.72
C ILE A 299 22.52 13.48 4.96
N GLY A 300 23.24 14.23 5.81
CA GLY A 300 22.98 15.65 6.06
C GLY A 300 23.10 16.49 4.79
N GLU A 301 24.20 16.34 4.05
CA GLU A 301 24.40 17.02 2.76
C GLU A 301 23.28 16.69 1.76
N ALA A 302 22.86 15.43 1.68
CA ALA A 302 21.77 15.01 0.80
C ALA A 302 20.40 15.55 1.26
N ALA A 303 20.18 15.68 2.57
CA ALA A 303 18.96 16.26 3.13
C ALA A 303 18.90 17.78 2.88
N ASP A 304 20.01 18.49 3.04
CA ASP A 304 20.12 19.93 2.76
C ASP A 304 19.91 20.22 1.26
N ALA A 305 20.37 19.30 0.39
CA ALA A 305 20.10 19.34 -1.04
C ALA A 305 18.65 18.93 -1.41
N GLY A 306 17.83 18.54 -0.44
CA GLY A 306 16.43 18.14 -0.67
C GLY A 306 16.25 16.77 -1.32
N LEU A 307 17.27 15.90 -1.29
CA LEU A 307 17.19 14.53 -1.80
C LEU A 307 16.56 13.57 -0.78
N LEU A 308 16.82 13.82 0.50
CA LEU A 308 16.41 12.99 1.63
C LEU A 308 15.61 13.80 2.63
N GLU A 309 14.70 13.11 3.32
CA GLU A 309 13.93 13.68 4.41
C GLU A 309 13.85 12.69 5.58
N GLU A 310 14.04 13.21 6.79
CA GLU A 310 13.99 12.41 8.01
C GLU A 310 12.56 11.92 8.30
N LEU A 311 12.41 10.60 8.45
CA LEU A 311 11.13 9.97 8.78
C LEU A 311 10.91 9.89 10.30
N THR A 312 11.95 9.53 11.04
CA THR A 312 11.89 9.25 12.47
C THR A 312 12.41 10.45 13.26
N ARG A 313 11.55 11.14 14.03
CA ARG A 313 11.93 12.34 14.81
C ARG A 313 12.61 12.06 16.16
N ARG A 314 13.20 10.88 16.37
CA ARG A 314 13.82 10.48 17.66
C ARG A 314 15.34 10.50 17.56
N ARG A 315 16.03 10.86 18.65
CA ARG A 315 17.52 10.91 18.71
C ARG A 315 18.18 9.53 18.74
N SER A 316 17.50 8.51 19.28
CA SER A 316 18.08 7.18 19.49
C SER A 316 18.19 6.35 18.21
N TYR A 317 17.34 6.61 17.22
CA TYR A 317 17.36 5.92 15.94
C TYR A 317 16.78 6.81 14.84
N ARG A 318 17.51 6.95 13.73
CA ARG A 318 17.16 7.84 12.61
C ARG A 318 17.15 7.11 11.27
N ALA A 319 16.05 7.27 10.53
CA ALA A 319 15.89 6.83 9.16
C ALA A 319 15.44 8.00 8.27
N TRP A 320 15.89 7.95 7.02
CA TRP A 320 15.60 8.93 5.99
C TRP A 320 15.04 8.24 4.78
N ALA A 321 14.07 8.87 4.12
CA ALA A 321 13.58 8.42 2.84
C ALA A 321 13.86 9.48 1.78
N ILE A 322 13.95 9.04 0.53
CA ILE A 322 13.95 9.96 -0.59
C ILE A 322 12.69 10.84 -0.55
N SER A 323 12.82 12.10 -0.91
CA SER A 323 11.75 13.10 -0.75
C SER A 323 10.40 12.67 -1.32
N PRO A 324 10.32 12.03 -2.52
CA PRO A 324 9.05 11.53 -3.03
C PRO A 324 8.39 10.47 -2.13
N VAL A 325 9.17 9.58 -1.52
CA VAL A 325 8.67 8.55 -0.59
C VAL A 325 8.27 9.18 0.73
N ALA A 326 9.09 10.08 1.27
CA ALA A 326 8.80 10.78 2.52
C ALA A 326 7.52 11.64 2.43
N ALA A 327 7.33 12.36 1.32
CA ALA A 327 6.11 13.12 1.06
C ALA A 327 4.86 12.22 1.08
N ARG A 328 4.93 11.04 0.46
CA ARG A 328 3.84 10.07 0.45
C ARG A 328 3.53 9.53 1.85
N ILE A 329 4.55 9.21 2.64
CA ILE A 329 4.38 8.75 4.03
C ILE A 329 3.70 9.83 4.88
N ARG A 330 4.16 11.09 4.80
CA ARG A 330 3.68 12.18 5.67
C ARG A 330 2.28 12.69 5.33
N HIS A 331 1.92 12.76 4.05
CA HIS A 331 0.59 13.24 3.63
C HIS A 331 -0.56 12.44 4.25
N ARG A 332 -0.31 11.17 4.62
CA ARG A 332 -1.35 10.27 5.17
C ARG A 332 -1.34 10.22 6.70
N THR A 333 -0.21 10.47 7.35
CA THR A 333 -0.14 10.62 8.81
C THR A 333 -0.91 11.85 9.31
N VAL A 334 -0.89 12.96 8.56
CA VAL A 334 -1.58 14.21 8.93
C VAL A 334 -3.11 14.09 8.85
N ALA A 335 -3.64 13.25 7.96
CA ALA A 335 -5.09 13.00 7.86
C ALA A 335 -5.68 12.42 9.16
N ARG A 336 -4.89 11.66 9.93
CA ARG A 336 -5.27 11.18 11.27
C ARG A 336 -5.20 12.30 12.33
N GLY A 337 -4.29 13.26 12.18
CA GLY A 337 -4.22 14.44 13.07
C GLY A 337 -5.45 15.35 12.97
N MET A 338 -6.08 15.42 11.79
CA MET A 338 -7.32 16.18 11.58
C MET A 338 -8.59 15.40 11.93
N ARG A 339 -8.60 14.06 11.85
CA ARG A 339 -9.77 13.22 12.18
C ARG A 339 -9.71 12.55 13.56
N GLY A 340 -8.57 12.62 14.24
CA GLY A 340 -8.26 11.90 15.47
C GLY A 340 -8.30 12.74 16.74
N ARG A 341 -9.36 13.54 16.93
CA ARG A 341 -9.71 14.00 18.28
C ARG A 341 -11.17 13.70 18.64
N PRO A 342 -11.56 12.43 18.78
CA PRO A 342 -12.68 12.08 19.63
C PRO A 342 -12.21 12.07 21.09
N GLY A 343 -12.88 12.88 21.92
CA GLY A 343 -13.10 12.60 23.35
C GLY A 343 -11.89 12.33 24.24
N ARG A 344 -11.14 13.38 24.60
CA ARG A 344 -10.37 13.38 25.86
C ARG A 344 -10.77 14.57 26.74
N ALA A 345 -12.08 14.76 26.87
CA ALA A 345 -12.70 15.80 27.71
C ALA A 345 -13.89 15.26 28.53
N ALA A 346 -13.88 13.97 28.90
CA ALA A 346 -14.94 13.36 29.71
C ALA A 346 -14.45 12.63 30.99
N GLN A 347 -13.18 12.76 31.39
CA GLN A 347 -12.67 12.10 32.62
C GLN A 347 -11.70 12.95 33.45
N SER A 348 -11.78 14.28 33.41
CA SER A 348 -11.13 15.11 34.43
C SER A 348 -11.93 16.39 34.70
N ARG A 349 -13.06 16.25 35.39
CA ARG A 349 -13.72 17.36 36.11
C ARG A 349 -14.69 16.78 37.15
N ALA A 350 -14.11 16.07 38.11
CA ALA A 350 -14.64 15.94 39.45
C ALA A 350 -13.47 16.27 40.38
N GLU A 351 -13.15 17.55 40.48
CA GLU A 351 -12.48 18.18 41.62
C GLU A 351 -12.45 19.69 41.34
N GLY A 352 -13.18 20.41 42.17
CA GLY A 352 -13.39 21.83 42.01
C GLY A 352 -12.18 22.64 42.45
N THR A 353 -12.02 23.80 41.84
CA THR A 353 -11.80 25.04 42.56
C THR A 353 -12.02 26.20 41.60
N ASP A 354 -12.78 27.17 42.10
CA ASP A 354 -12.96 28.50 41.51
C ASP A 354 -11.63 29.13 41.13
N LEU A 355 -11.63 29.90 40.04
CA LEU A 355 -11.12 31.27 40.02
C LEU A 355 -11.57 31.96 38.73
N THR A 356 -11.91 33.22 38.95
CA THR A 356 -12.57 34.23 38.12
C THR A 356 -11.77 34.71 36.89
N THR A 357 -12.51 34.94 35.80
CA THR A 357 -12.38 35.97 34.73
C THR A 357 -11.00 36.41 34.25
N ASP A 358 -10.75 36.25 32.95
CA ASP A 358 -10.52 37.44 32.09
C ASP A 358 -10.89 37.15 30.61
N GLN A 359 -11.41 38.18 29.94
CA GLN A 359 -12.07 38.14 28.65
C GLN A 359 -11.06 38.30 27.49
N GLY A 360 -11.20 37.47 26.47
CA GLY A 360 -10.54 37.65 25.17
C GLY A 360 -11.47 37.15 24.06
N GLU A 361 -12.04 38.09 23.31
CA GLU A 361 -13.04 37.88 22.27
C GLU A 361 -12.55 36.89 21.18
N ALA A 362 -13.09 35.67 21.20
CA ALA A 362 -12.99 34.71 20.10
C ALA A 362 -14.34 34.64 19.39
N ARG A 363 -14.33 35.10 18.13
CA ARG A 363 -15.44 35.11 17.18
C ARG A 363 -16.13 33.73 17.12
N ALA A 364 -17.42 33.67 17.47
CA ALA A 364 -18.20 32.43 17.48
C ALA A 364 -18.29 31.82 16.06
N PRO A 365 -18.07 30.50 15.89
CA PRO A 365 -18.41 29.80 14.65
C PRO A 365 -19.94 29.70 14.51
N ALA A 366 -20.43 29.88 13.29
CA ALA A 366 -21.85 29.82 12.95
C ALA A 366 -22.51 28.51 13.46
N PRO A 367 -23.78 28.56 13.91
CA PRO A 367 -24.49 27.38 14.39
C PRO A 367 -24.60 26.34 13.28
N ARG A 368 -24.17 25.11 13.58
CA ARG A 368 -24.36 23.95 12.70
C ARG A 368 -25.85 23.71 12.53
N ASP A 369 -26.28 23.63 11.28
CA ASP A 369 -27.66 23.37 10.90
C ASP A 369 -28.08 21.95 11.31
N ARG A 370 -28.77 21.85 12.45
CA ARG A 370 -29.36 20.59 12.96
C ARG A 370 -30.62 20.17 12.20
N SER A 371 -31.20 21.06 11.39
CA SER A 371 -32.44 20.75 10.67
C SER A 371 -32.20 19.71 9.56
N GLY A 372 -31.02 19.73 8.94
CA GLY A 372 -30.62 18.70 7.96
C GLY A 372 -30.38 17.32 8.58
N GLU A 373 -29.88 17.27 9.81
CA GLU A 373 -29.67 16.00 10.53
C GLU A 373 -31.01 15.37 10.96
N GLU A 374 -31.94 16.19 11.47
CA GLU A 374 -33.29 15.73 11.83
C GLU A 374 -34.09 15.26 10.60
N ALA A 375 -33.96 15.95 9.46
CA ALA A 375 -34.59 15.55 8.21
C ALA A 375 -34.04 14.21 7.69
N ALA A 376 -32.72 14.00 7.76
CA ALA A 376 -32.08 12.75 7.34
C ALA A 376 -32.46 11.56 8.24
N LEU A 377 -32.61 11.79 9.54
CA LEU A 377 -33.07 10.77 10.48
C LEU A 377 -34.54 10.39 10.24
N ALA A 378 -35.40 11.38 9.99
CA ALA A 378 -36.81 11.13 9.66
C ALA A 378 -36.98 10.35 8.34
N GLU A 379 -36.13 10.61 7.34
CA GLU A 379 -36.11 9.87 6.07
C GLU A 379 -35.68 8.40 6.29
N LEU A 380 -34.67 8.17 7.12
CA LEU A 380 -34.21 6.83 7.49
C LEU A 380 -35.29 6.03 8.24
N ASP A 381 -35.96 6.64 9.22
CA ASP A 381 -37.05 6.01 9.97
C ASP A 381 -38.22 5.62 9.05
N SER A 382 -38.53 6.46 8.06
CA SER A 382 -39.57 6.16 7.05
C SER A 382 -39.19 4.95 6.19
N ALA A 383 -37.93 4.88 5.75
CA ALA A 383 -37.42 3.77 4.95
C ALA A 383 -37.41 2.45 5.71
N LEU A 384 -37.07 2.48 7.01
CA LEU A 384 -37.11 1.29 7.88
C LEU A 384 -38.54 0.80 8.11
N ALA A 385 -39.49 1.70 8.36
CA ALA A 385 -40.90 1.35 8.51
C ALA A 385 -41.54 0.79 7.22
N GLU A 386 -41.01 1.15 6.05
CA GLU A 386 -41.42 0.57 4.76
C GLU A 386 -40.82 -0.82 4.56
N ALA A 387 -39.56 -1.02 4.93
CA ALA A 387 -38.90 -2.32 4.92
C ALA A 387 -39.62 -3.34 5.83
N ASP A 388 -40.01 -2.93 7.04
CA ASP A 388 -40.76 -3.79 7.97
C ASP A 388 -42.13 -4.22 7.39
N ARG A 389 -42.86 -3.27 6.78
CA ARG A 389 -44.14 -3.56 6.10
C ARG A 389 -43.99 -4.48 4.88
N LEU A 390 -42.84 -4.44 4.21
CA LEU A 390 -42.51 -5.37 3.12
C LEU A 390 -42.22 -6.76 3.66
N LEU A 391 -41.43 -6.87 4.73
CA LEU A 391 -41.06 -8.14 5.34
C LEU A 391 -42.26 -8.85 5.98
N GLU A 392 -43.20 -8.11 6.54
CA GLU A 392 -44.41 -8.66 7.15
C GLU A 392 -45.33 -9.37 6.13
N ARG A 393 -45.28 -8.97 4.85
CA ARG A 393 -45.99 -9.65 3.74
C ARG A 393 -45.43 -11.04 3.40
N TYR A 394 -44.20 -11.34 3.80
CA TYR A 394 -43.54 -12.62 3.53
C TYR A 394 -43.42 -13.53 4.75
N ARG A 395 -44.07 -13.17 5.86
CA ARG A 395 -44.09 -14.01 7.06
C ARG A 395 -45.08 -15.16 6.85
N PRO A 396 -44.63 -16.44 6.82
CA PRO A 396 -45.54 -17.57 6.72
C PRO A 396 -46.45 -17.62 7.95
N ARG A 397 -47.74 -17.93 7.72
CA ARG A 397 -48.75 -18.10 8.80
C ARG A 397 -48.48 -19.34 9.64
#